data_AF-B4Q5W6-F1
#
_entry.id   AF-B4Q5W6-F1
#
_cell.length_a   1.000
_cell.length_b   1.000
_cell.length_c   1.000
_cell.angle_alpha   90.00
_cell.angle_beta   90.00
_cell.angle_gamma   90.00
#
_symmetry.space_group_name_H-M   'P 1'
#
loop_
_entity.id
_entity.type
_entity.pdbx_description
1 polymer ?
#
loop_
_entity_poly.entity_id
_entity_poly.type
_entity_poly.pdbx_seq_one_letter_code
_entity_poly.pdbx_strand_id
1 'polypeptide(L)'
;MAYLHTSELLYVCGGTVITESSISSDCSALHKGQRTTALAHVGEFIGTEDANDTMLSEHQVSQTFIHPLYNTTTNANDIAILGLATDIVFSKTIRPICIVWWTIWRNYIDNIQVLSGAQWGLPNYQNESYAFRITEIRRQPANMCSTQNGTAILSSQFCAGDSDSKLCNVDFSSPLGAIISFKNFRRYVLIGIATTNQKCKRASVYTDVLSHTDFILSVWRQYHKSERSPKTWDLQNNFDVENTTLNANSED
;
A
#
# COMPACT_ATOMS: atom_id res chain seq x y z
N MET A 1 2.87 -5.76 3.81
CA MET A 1 3.05 -5.29 2.42
C MET A 1 2.14 -6.11 1.53
N ALA A 2 2.00 -5.70 0.28
CA ALA A 2 1.30 -6.44 -0.76
C ALA A 2 2.21 -6.62 -1.97
N TYR A 3 2.11 -7.76 -2.63
CA TYR A 3 2.77 -8.06 -3.89
C TYR A 3 1.69 -8.12 -4.98
N LEU A 4 1.82 -7.28 -6.02
CA LEU A 4 0.85 -7.21 -7.11
C LEU A 4 1.37 -7.97 -8.32
N HIS A 5 0.56 -8.87 -8.85
CA HIS A 5 0.89 -9.65 -10.05
C HIS A 5 -0.32 -9.81 -10.99
N THR A 6 -0.06 -10.18 -12.25
CA THR A 6 -1.11 -10.54 -13.20
C THR A 6 -1.60 -11.98 -13.01
N SER A 7 -2.66 -12.38 -13.72
CA SER A 7 -3.12 -13.78 -13.79
C SER A 7 -2.04 -14.76 -14.27
N GLU A 8 -1.07 -14.30 -15.05
CA GLU A 8 0.06 -15.08 -15.54
C GLU A 8 1.26 -15.08 -14.56
N LEU A 9 1.05 -14.64 -13.31
CA LEU A 9 2.07 -14.53 -12.25
C LEU A 9 3.21 -13.57 -12.59
N LEU A 10 2.96 -12.60 -13.48
CA LEU A 10 3.93 -11.57 -13.80
C LEU A 10 3.87 -10.46 -12.75
N TYR A 11 5.01 -10.14 -12.14
CA TYR A 11 5.13 -9.03 -11.20
C TYR A 11 4.72 -7.70 -11.84
N VAL A 12 3.86 -6.96 -11.15
CA VAL A 12 3.46 -5.60 -11.54
C VAL A 12 4.18 -4.57 -10.67
N CYS A 13 4.01 -4.66 -9.35
CA CYS A 13 4.56 -3.71 -8.37
C CYS A 13 4.33 -4.15 -6.93
N GLY A 14 4.96 -3.45 -5.98
CA GLY A 14 4.64 -3.58 -4.57
C GLY A 14 3.41 -2.76 -4.16
N GLY A 15 3.00 -2.95 -2.91
CA GLY A 15 1.98 -2.13 -2.27
C GLY A 15 2.04 -2.21 -0.76
N THR A 16 1.33 -1.29 -0.12
CA THR A 16 1.22 -1.19 1.33
C THR A 16 -0.25 -1.23 1.73
N VAL A 17 -0.62 -2.20 2.56
CA VAL A 17 -1.98 -2.30 3.12
C VAL A 17 -2.23 -1.12 4.06
N ILE A 18 -3.29 -0.36 3.79
CA ILE A 18 -3.65 0.84 4.58
C ILE A 18 -5.02 0.69 5.27
N THR A 19 -5.91 -0.15 4.72
CA THR A 19 -7.20 -0.56 5.32
C THR A 19 -7.47 -2.02 4.98
N GLU A 20 -8.60 -2.58 5.43
CA GLU A 20 -9.04 -3.92 5.05
C GLU A 20 -9.32 -4.05 3.54
N SER A 21 -9.77 -2.97 2.90
CA SER A 21 -10.18 -2.98 1.50
C SER A 21 -9.31 -2.13 0.58
N SER A 22 -8.17 -1.61 1.06
CA SER A 22 -7.33 -0.69 0.27
C SER A 22 -5.83 -0.83 0.50
N ILE A 23 -5.10 -0.65 -0.61
CA ILE A 23 -3.63 -0.70 -0.69
C ILE A 23 -3.12 0.61 -1.30
N SER A 24 -2.07 1.20 -0.72
CA SER A 24 -1.32 2.29 -1.32
C SER A 24 -0.16 1.77 -2.16
N SER A 25 0.08 2.36 -3.33
CA SER A 25 1.13 1.96 -4.26
C SER A 25 1.61 3.19 -5.06
N ASP A 26 2.75 3.12 -5.73
CA ASP A 26 3.27 4.13 -6.68
C ASP A 26 3.42 3.54 -8.09
N CYS A 27 2.56 2.58 -8.39
CA CYS A 27 2.71 1.74 -9.57
C CYS A 27 2.46 2.48 -10.89
N SER A 28 3.55 3.00 -11.47
CA SER A 28 3.56 3.56 -12.82
C SER A 28 3.05 2.63 -13.92
N ALA A 29 3.10 1.31 -13.71
CA ALA A 29 2.49 0.34 -14.63
C ALA A 29 0.95 0.41 -14.60
N LEU A 30 0.33 0.59 -13.42
CA LEU A 30 -1.11 0.82 -13.29
C LEU A 30 -1.51 2.20 -13.83
N HIS A 31 -0.58 3.17 -13.84
CA HIS A 31 -0.82 4.52 -14.39
C HIS A 31 -1.01 4.56 -15.91
N LYS A 32 -0.56 3.55 -16.66
CA LYS A 32 -0.61 3.54 -18.14
C LYS A 32 -1.95 3.04 -18.74
N GLY A 33 -2.99 2.88 -17.92
CA GLY A 33 -4.33 2.51 -18.40
C GLY A 33 -4.43 1.10 -18.97
N GLN A 34 -3.41 0.26 -18.77
CA GLN A 34 -3.56 -1.17 -18.99
C GLN A 34 -4.56 -1.68 -17.94
N ARG A 35 -5.69 -2.21 -18.42
CA ARG A 35 -6.65 -2.97 -17.61
C ARG A 35 -6.05 -4.33 -17.25
N THR A 36 -4.84 -4.34 -16.69
CA THR A 36 -4.24 -5.55 -16.14
C THR A 36 -5.05 -5.91 -14.92
N THR A 37 -5.73 -7.05 -14.97
CA THR A 37 -6.32 -7.66 -13.78
C THR A 37 -5.18 -7.95 -12.83
N ALA A 38 -4.98 -7.08 -11.85
CA ALA A 38 -3.96 -7.24 -10.83
C ALA A 38 -4.57 -8.01 -9.64
N LEU A 39 -3.82 -8.99 -9.17
CA LEU A 39 -4.07 -9.73 -7.94
C LEU A 39 -3.07 -9.23 -6.90
N ALA A 40 -3.56 -8.99 -5.68
CA ALA A 40 -2.76 -8.56 -4.54
C ALA A 40 -2.58 -9.74 -3.58
N HIS A 41 -1.35 -10.23 -3.46
CA HIS A 41 -0.93 -11.15 -2.40
C HIS A 41 -0.53 -10.38 -1.17
N VAL A 42 -1.12 -10.73 -0.03
CA VAL A 42 -0.87 -10.10 1.26
C VAL A 42 -0.51 -11.18 2.28
N GLY A 43 0.39 -10.85 3.22
CA GLY A 43 0.78 -11.76 4.30
C GLY A 43 1.94 -12.67 3.97
N GLU A 44 2.53 -12.55 2.77
CA GLU A 44 3.73 -13.29 2.41
C GLU A 44 4.92 -12.85 3.28
N PHE A 45 5.51 -13.81 3.98
CA PHE A 45 6.70 -13.64 4.80
C PHE A 45 7.60 -14.86 4.61
N ILE A 46 8.53 -14.78 3.66
CA ILE A 46 9.55 -15.81 3.50
C ILE A 46 10.67 -15.49 4.49
N GLY A 47 10.87 -16.33 5.52
CA GLY A 47 11.98 -16.13 6.46
C GLY A 47 11.93 -16.83 7.82
N THR A 48 10.87 -17.54 8.19
CA THR A 48 10.82 -18.30 9.45
C THR A 48 10.42 -19.75 9.21
N GLU A 49 10.99 -20.65 10.01
CA GLU A 49 10.75 -22.11 9.97
C GLU A 49 9.28 -22.51 10.25
N ASP A 50 8.43 -21.56 10.67
CA ASP A 50 7.01 -21.74 10.92
C ASP A 50 6.14 -21.36 9.70
N ALA A 51 6.26 -22.11 8.60
CA ALA A 51 5.39 -21.97 7.42
C ALA A 51 3.88 -22.18 7.73
N ASN A 52 3.54 -22.63 8.95
CA ASN A 52 2.18 -22.90 9.40
C ASN A 52 1.41 -21.66 9.93
N ASP A 53 2.05 -20.51 10.19
CA ASP A 53 1.37 -19.28 10.71
C ASP A 53 1.29 -18.14 9.66
N THR A 54 1.78 -18.37 8.44
CA THR A 54 1.61 -17.47 7.30
C THR A 54 0.21 -17.60 6.71
N MET A 55 -0.72 -16.76 7.18
CA MET A 55 -1.98 -16.54 6.47
C MET A 55 -1.70 -15.69 5.23
N LEU A 56 -1.51 -16.34 4.09
CA LEU A 56 -1.47 -15.69 2.79
C LEU A 56 -2.92 -15.45 2.33
N SER A 57 -3.20 -14.24 1.83
CA SER A 57 -4.48 -13.95 1.20
C SER A 57 -4.28 -13.26 -0.16
N GLU A 58 -5.10 -13.66 -1.13
CA GLU A 58 -5.12 -13.09 -2.48
C GLU A 58 -6.42 -12.31 -2.67
N HIS A 59 -6.30 -11.10 -3.22
CA HIS A 59 -7.42 -10.20 -3.45
C HIS A 59 -7.32 -9.58 -4.84
N GLN A 60 -8.41 -9.61 -5.61
CA GLN A 60 -8.47 -8.91 -6.88
C GLN A 60 -8.53 -7.39 -6.67
N VAL A 61 -7.75 -6.63 -7.44
CA VAL A 61 -7.88 -5.18 -7.50
C VAL A 61 -9.13 -4.84 -8.31
N SER A 62 -10.12 -4.25 -7.66
CA SER A 62 -11.41 -3.88 -8.27
C SER A 62 -11.39 -2.46 -8.85
N GLN A 63 -10.63 -1.56 -8.22
CA GLN A 63 -10.56 -0.15 -8.57
C GLN A 63 -9.15 0.40 -8.37
N THR A 64 -8.74 1.30 -9.26
CA THR A 64 -7.45 1.99 -9.18
C THR A 64 -7.70 3.49 -9.19
N PHE A 65 -7.33 4.17 -8.11
CA PHE A 65 -7.41 5.61 -7.97
C PHE A 65 -6.01 6.19 -8.09
N ILE A 66 -5.77 6.93 -9.17
CA ILE A 66 -4.49 7.56 -9.46
C ILE A 66 -4.56 9.02 -9.00
N HIS A 67 -3.48 9.55 -8.42
CA HIS A 67 -3.44 10.97 -8.11
C HIS A 67 -3.70 11.80 -9.38
N PRO A 68 -4.68 12.72 -9.39
CA PRO A 68 -5.10 13.42 -10.62
C PRO A 68 -4.02 14.32 -11.22
N LEU A 69 -3.05 14.74 -10.41
CA LEU A 69 -1.88 15.53 -10.83
C LEU A 69 -0.61 14.68 -11.00
N TYR A 70 -0.74 13.36 -11.13
CA TYR A 70 0.40 12.50 -11.42
C TYR A 70 1.04 12.89 -12.76
N ASN A 71 2.37 13.02 -12.78
CA ASN A 71 3.12 13.41 -13.96
C ASN A 71 4.18 12.35 -14.30
N THR A 72 3.99 11.64 -15.41
CA THR A 72 4.86 10.54 -15.86
C THR A 72 6.28 10.96 -16.25
N THR A 73 6.53 12.25 -16.53
CA THR A 73 7.85 12.76 -16.90
C THR A 73 8.69 13.08 -15.67
N THR A 74 8.06 13.59 -14.62
CA THR A 74 8.73 14.06 -13.39
C THR A 74 8.54 13.13 -12.20
N ASN A 75 7.68 12.11 -12.33
CA ASN A 75 7.16 11.30 -11.22
C ASN A 75 6.58 12.17 -10.09
N ALA A 76 6.03 13.33 -10.43
CA ALA A 76 5.31 14.16 -9.47
C ALA A 76 4.04 13.45 -9.04
N ASN A 77 3.76 13.45 -7.73
CA ASN A 77 2.55 12.86 -7.15
C ASN A 77 2.36 11.38 -7.52
N ASP A 78 3.46 10.63 -7.50
CA ASP A 78 3.50 9.20 -7.79
C ASP A 78 2.91 8.40 -6.61
N ILE A 79 1.58 8.34 -6.59
CA ILE A 79 0.77 7.62 -5.61
C ILE A 79 -0.57 7.20 -6.23
N ALA A 80 -0.95 5.97 -5.92
CA ALA A 80 -2.22 5.36 -6.25
C ALA A 80 -2.79 4.65 -5.02
N ILE A 81 -4.12 4.61 -4.94
CA ILE A 81 -4.86 3.80 -3.98
C ILE A 81 -5.63 2.74 -4.77
N LEU A 82 -5.45 1.48 -4.39
CA LEU A 82 -6.08 0.32 -5.00
C LEU A 82 -7.20 -0.15 -4.07
N GLY A 83 -8.42 -0.21 -4.59
CA GLY A 83 -9.56 -0.84 -3.94
C GLY A 83 -9.58 -2.34 -4.23
N LEU A 84 -9.85 -3.14 -3.21
CA LEU A 84 -9.88 -4.60 -3.30
C LEU A 84 -11.32 -5.12 -3.45
N ALA A 85 -11.51 -6.16 -4.25
CA ALA A 85 -12.82 -6.79 -4.44
C ALA A 85 -13.36 -7.48 -3.17
N THR A 86 -12.45 -7.86 -2.25
CA THR A 86 -12.76 -8.52 -0.99
C THR A 86 -11.88 -7.94 0.12
N ASP A 87 -12.42 -7.91 1.34
CA ASP A 87 -11.70 -7.40 2.50
C ASP A 87 -10.60 -8.36 2.96
N ILE A 88 -9.46 -7.77 3.30
CA ILE A 88 -8.34 -8.44 3.97
C ILE A 88 -8.73 -8.71 5.43
N VAL A 89 -8.63 -9.98 5.84
CA VAL A 89 -8.75 -10.35 7.25
C VAL A 89 -7.43 -10.10 7.96
N PHE A 90 -7.40 -9.13 8.87
CA PHE A 90 -6.21 -8.83 9.65
C PHE A 90 -5.87 -9.95 10.63
N SER A 91 -4.57 -10.17 10.82
CA SER A 91 -4.02 -11.23 11.65
C SER A 91 -2.78 -10.74 12.41
N LYS A 92 -1.98 -11.67 12.95
CA LYS A 92 -0.68 -11.33 13.53
C LYS A 92 0.33 -10.93 12.44
N THR A 93 0.23 -11.53 11.26
CA THR A 93 1.15 -11.35 10.13
C THR A 93 0.63 -10.33 9.10
N ILE A 94 -0.69 -10.10 9.05
CA ILE A 94 -1.31 -9.10 8.19
C ILE A 94 -1.89 -7.96 9.02
N ARG A 95 -1.28 -6.77 8.93
CA ARG A 95 -1.78 -5.55 9.58
C ARG A 95 -1.64 -4.34 8.66
N PRO A 96 -2.56 -3.37 8.73
CA PRO A 96 -2.44 -2.14 7.99
C PRO A 96 -1.34 -1.25 8.62
N ILE A 97 -0.68 -0.45 7.79
CA ILE A 97 0.17 0.63 8.28
C ILE A 97 -0.69 1.83 8.69
N CYS A 98 -0.24 2.61 9.68
CA CYS A 98 -0.94 3.84 10.06
C CYS A 98 -0.58 4.98 9.10
N ILE A 99 -1.55 5.83 8.76
CA ILE A 99 -1.32 7.08 8.02
C ILE A 99 -1.59 8.24 8.96
N VAL A 100 -0.65 9.18 9.02
CA VAL A 100 -0.85 10.47 9.70
C VAL A 100 -1.51 11.42 8.70
N TRP A 101 -2.73 11.87 9.00
CA TRP A 101 -3.48 12.75 8.09
C TRP A 101 -3.56 14.22 8.54
N TRP A 102 -3.07 14.55 9.74
CA TRP A 102 -3.09 15.93 10.23
C TRP A 102 -1.74 16.60 9.98
N THR A 103 -1.76 17.70 9.22
CA THR A 103 -0.58 18.48 8.85
C THR A 103 0.14 19.12 10.04
N ILE A 104 -0.48 19.20 11.22
CA ILE A 104 0.18 19.62 12.46
C ILE A 104 1.40 18.74 12.81
N TRP A 105 1.45 17.51 12.29
CA TRP A 105 2.58 16.60 12.46
C TRP A 105 3.75 16.89 11.52
N ARG A 106 3.63 17.82 10.57
CA ARG A 106 4.65 18.10 9.54
C ARG A 106 6.04 18.29 10.16
N ASN A 107 6.17 19.24 11.08
CA ASN A 107 7.44 19.51 11.74
C ASN A 107 7.99 18.29 12.48
N TYR A 108 7.14 17.50 13.12
CA TYR A 108 7.58 16.30 13.82
C TYR A 108 8.07 15.22 12.84
N ILE A 109 7.31 14.92 11.79
CA ILE A 109 7.61 13.88 10.79
C ILE A 109 8.85 14.22 9.97
N ASP A 110 9.05 15.49 9.62
CA ASP A 110 10.23 15.94 8.89
C ASP A 110 11.53 15.83 9.70
N ASN A 111 11.43 15.96 11.02
CA ASN A 111 12.57 15.85 11.91
C ASN A 111 12.98 14.39 12.23
N ILE A 112 12.19 13.39 11.82
CA ILE A 112 12.56 11.98 11.99
C ILE A 112 13.69 11.64 11.01
N GLN A 113 14.92 11.53 11.51
CA GLN A 113 16.11 11.28 10.68
C GLN A 113 16.30 9.82 10.30
N VAL A 114 15.92 8.89 11.19
CA VAL A 114 16.04 7.44 10.95
C VAL A 114 14.65 6.88 10.72
N LEU A 115 14.48 6.33 9.52
CA LEU A 115 13.30 5.65 9.05
C LEU A 115 13.62 4.16 8.92
N SER A 116 12.59 3.35 8.73
CA SER A 116 12.76 1.93 8.41
C SER A 116 11.98 1.57 7.15
N GLY A 117 12.61 0.78 6.29
CA GLY A 117 12.02 0.27 5.06
C GLY A 117 11.97 -1.24 5.10
N ALA A 118 10.88 -1.77 4.56
CA ALA A 118 10.67 -3.19 4.36
C ALA A 118 11.19 -3.57 2.97
N GLN A 119 11.99 -4.64 2.87
CA GLN A 119 12.58 -5.10 1.61
C GLN A 119 12.55 -6.62 1.47
N TRP A 120 12.33 -7.09 0.24
CA TRP A 120 12.61 -8.46 -0.16
C TRP A 120 14.07 -8.55 -0.61
N GLY A 121 14.85 -9.42 0.01
CA GLY A 121 16.24 -9.65 -0.42
C GLY A 121 16.26 -10.37 -1.77
N LEU A 122 16.91 -9.80 -2.79
CA LEU A 122 17.41 -10.59 -3.91
C LEU A 122 18.91 -10.86 -3.68
N PRO A 123 19.38 -12.11 -3.81
CA PRO A 123 20.77 -12.45 -3.61
C PRO A 123 21.64 -11.82 -4.69
N ASN A 124 22.27 -10.70 -4.37
CA ASN A 124 23.36 -10.16 -5.18
C ASN A 124 24.72 -10.80 -4.80
N TYR A 125 24.73 -11.64 -3.76
CA TYR A 125 25.86 -12.47 -3.37
C TYR A 125 25.38 -13.91 -3.21
N GLN A 126 26.17 -14.87 -3.68
CA GLN A 126 25.84 -16.31 -3.75
C GLN A 126 25.48 -16.99 -2.41
N ASN A 127 25.32 -16.24 -1.31
CA ASN A 127 24.99 -16.72 0.03
C ASN A 127 23.92 -15.89 0.76
N GLU A 128 23.14 -15.02 0.09
CA GLU A 128 22.05 -14.28 0.75
C GLU A 128 20.68 -14.94 0.56
N SER A 129 19.95 -15.14 1.65
CA SER A 129 18.58 -15.67 1.64
C SER A 129 17.61 -14.67 1.00
N TYR A 130 16.58 -15.15 0.29
CA TYR A 130 15.39 -14.39 -0.16
C TYR A 130 14.52 -13.84 0.99
N ALA A 131 15.08 -13.75 2.18
CA ALA A 131 14.35 -13.40 3.39
C ALA A 131 13.94 -11.93 3.38
N PHE A 132 12.72 -11.70 3.83
CA PHE A 132 12.24 -10.37 4.16
C PHE A 132 13.14 -9.71 5.21
N ARG A 133 13.51 -8.45 5.00
CA ARG A 133 14.33 -7.67 5.95
C ARG A 133 13.74 -6.29 6.18
N ILE A 134 13.92 -5.79 7.39
CA ILE A 134 13.67 -4.39 7.74
C ILE A 134 15.03 -3.73 7.89
N THR A 135 15.24 -2.65 7.15
CA THR A 135 16.52 -1.92 7.13
C THR A 135 16.30 -0.49 7.63
N GLU A 136 17.26 0.02 8.38
CA GLU A 136 17.29 1.44 8.77
C GLU A 136 17.72 2.31 7.58
N ILE A 137 16.98 3.37 7.33
CA ILE A 137 17.16 4.26 6.18
C ILE A 137 17.15 5.69 6.70
N ARG A 138 18.21 6.44 6.41
CA ARG A 138 18.32 7.83 6.86
C ARG A 138 17.72 8.78 5.85
N ARG A 139 17.01 9.81 6.33
CA ARG A 139 16.67 10.97 5.49
C ARG A 139 17.96 11.64 5.03
N GLN A 140 17.93 12.16 3.80
CA GLN A 140 19.03 12.90 3.22
C GLN A 140 18.57 14.29 2.78
N PRO A 141 19.50 15.26 2.71
CA PRO A 141 19.24 16.54 2.06
C PRO A 141 18.71 16.37 0.63
N ALA A 142 17.75 17.21 0.25
CA ALA A 142 17.10 17.19 -1.06
C ALA A 142 18.08 17.25 -2.25
N ASN A 143 19.21 17.94 -2.08
CA ASN A 143 20.24 18.08 -3.10
C ASN A 143 20.93 16.76 -3.44
N MET A 144 21.01 15.79 -2.51
CA MET A 144 21.62 14.49 -2.80
C MET A 144 20.88 13.78 -3.92
N CYS A 145 19.55 13.69 -3.82
CA CYS A 145 18.73 13.12 -4.89
C CYS A 145 18.68 14.05 -6.12
N SER A 146 18.70 15.38 -5.93
CA SER A 146 18.60 16.31 -7.05
C SER A 146 19.81 16.26 -7.99
N THR A 147 21.02 16.24 -7.42
CA THR A 147 22.27 16.10 -8.19
C THR A 147 22.32 14.76 -8.93
N GLN A 148 21.75 13.71 -8.35
CA GLN A 148 21.75 12.37 -8.93
C GLN A 148 20.73 12.23 -10.07
N ASN A 149 19.55 12.85 -9.94
CA ASN A 149 18.50 12.82 -10.95
C ASN A 149 18.72 13.86 -12.06
N GLY A 150 19.60 14.84 -11.84
CA GLY A 150 19.79 15.96 -12.76
C GLY A 150 18.66 16.99 -12.73
N THR A 151 17.71 16.86 -11.80
CA THR A 151 16.55 17.72 -11.61
C THR A 151 16.27 17.91 -10.12
N ALA A 152 15.71 19.06 -9.75
CA ALA A 152 15.31 19.31 -8.37
C ALA A 152 14.17 18.37 -7.95
N ILE A 153 14.21 17.84 -6.74
CA ILE A 153 13.08 17.10 -6.16
C ILE A 153 11.96 18.06 -5.75
N LEU A 154 10.72 17.58 -5.80
CA LEU A 154 9.53 18.38 -5.50
C LEU A 154 9.28 18.47 -4.00
N SER A 155 8.47 19.45 -3.57
CA SER A 155 8.05 19.58 -2.16
C SER A 155 7.15 18.43 -1.68
N SER A 156 6.52 17.70 -2.60
CA SER A 156 5.76 16.49 -2.33
C SER A 156 6.63 15.21 -2.34
N GLN A 157 7.95 15.37 -2.36
CA GLN A 157 8.93 14.31 -2.35
C GLN A 157 10.00 14.56 -1.29
N PHE A 158 10.71 13.51 -0.87
CA PHE A 158 11.90 13.65 -0.04
C PHE A 158 12.96 12.62 -0.42
N CYS A 159 14.20 12.89 0.00
CA CYS A 159 15.35 12.04 -0.27
C CYS A 159 15.68 11.18 0.96
N ALA A 160 15.93 9.89 0.77
CA ALA A 160 16.37 9.01 1.85
C ALA A 160 17.20 7.83 1.33
N GLY A 161 18.03 7.26 2.20
CA GLY A 161 19.02 6.24 1.86
C GLY A 161 20.35 6.84 1.43
N ASP A 162 21.35 5.99 1.24
CA ASP A 162 22.70 6.36 0.83
C ASP A 162 23.40 5.14 0.21
N SER A 163 24.71 5.25 -0.08
CA SER A 163 25.49 4.13 -0.61
C SER A 163 25.62 2.93 0.32
N ASP A 164 25.46 3.15 1.63
CA ASP A 164 25.67 2.14 2.67
C ASP A 164 24.37 1.47 3.09
N SER A 165 23.23 2.08 2.74
CA SER A 165 21.90 1.61 3.06
C SER A 165 21.60 0.20 2.51
N LYS A 166 22.44 -0.35 1.61
CA LYS A 166 22.30 -1.67 0.96
C LYS A 166 20.89 -1.89 0.40
N LEU A 167 20.18 -0.80 0.11
CA LEU A 167 18.80 -0.77 -0.35
C LEU A 167 18.76 -1.20 -1.81
N CYS A 168 19.05 -2.47 -2.03
CA CYS A 168 18.89 -3.09 -3.31
C CYS A 168 17.47 -3.57 -3.45
N ASN A 169 16.81 -3.07 -4.49
CA ASN A 169 15.48 -3.52 -4.88
C ASN A 169 14.49 -3.32 -3.74
N VAL A 170 14.52 -2.13 -3.14
CA VAL A 170 13.27 -1.58 -2.60
C VAL A 170 12.34 -1.60 -3.79
N ASP A 171 11.41 -2.57 -3.78
CA ASP A 171 10.35 -2.67 -4.77
C ASP A 171 9.79 -1.27 -4.95
N PHE A 172 9.62 -0.83 -6.20
CA PHE A 172 8.74 0.31 -6.47
C PHE A 172 7.50 0.10 -5.59
N SER A 173 7.10 1.13 -4.84
CA SER A 173 5.99 1.10 -3.89
C SER A 173 6.27 0.56 -2.48
N SER A 174 7.53 0.28 -2.11
CA SER A 174 7.84 -0.17 -0.76
C SER A 174 7.58 0.94 0.27
N PRO A 175 6.99 0.59 1.44
CA PRO A 175 6.73 1.56 2.48
C PRO A 175 8.02 1.94 3.22
N LEU A 176 8.21 3.24 3.36
CA LEU A 176 9.16 3.82 4.30
C LEU A 176 8.39 4.42 5.47
N GLY A 177 8.73 4.02 6.69
CA GLY A 177 7.97 4.41 7.87
C GLY A 177 8.83 4.66 9.10
N ALA A 178 8.18 5.03 10.18
CA ALA A 178 8.80 5.16 11.50
C ALA A 178 7.80 4.84 12.61
N ILE A 179 8.33 4.48 13.79
CA ILE A 179 7.52 4.35 14.99
C ILE A 179 7.37 5.73 15.63
N ILE A 180 6.13 6.22 15.75
CA ILE A 180 5.80 7.45 16.46
C ILE A 180 4.95 7.16 17.69
N SER A 181 4.94 8.10 18.64
CA SER A 181 4.07 8.01 19.82
C SER A 181 2.81 8.84 19.59
N PHE A 182 1.64 8.19 19.64
CA PHE A 182 0.33 8.83 19.52
C PHE A 182 -0.58 8.38 20.66
N LYS A 183 -1.03 9.33 21.51
CA LYS A 183 -1.89 9.05 22.67
C LYS A 183 -1.37 7.89 23.54
N ASN A 184 -0.06 7.88 23.84
CA ASN A 184 0.65 6.84 24.60
C ASN A 184 0.79 5.47 23.89
N PHE A 185 0.39 5.36 22.62
CA PHE A 185 0.62 4.16 21.81
C PHE A 185 1.77 4.38 20.83
N ARG A 186 2.65 3.38 20.70
CA ARG A 186 3.64 3.32 19.62
C ARG A 186 2.98 2.80 18.36
N ARG A 187 3.01 3.58 17.29
CA ARG A 187 2.39 3.25 16.00
C ARG A 187 3.44 3.36 14.89
N TYR A 188 3.49 2.35 14.04
CA TYR A 188 4.30 2.41 12.83
C TYR A 188 3.50 3.14 11.75
N VAL A 189 4.01 4.29 11.33
CA VAL A 189 3.34 5.17 10.36
C VAL A 189 4.07 5.16 9.03
N LEU A 190 3.30 5.24 7.94
CA LEU A 190 3.81 5.41 6.60
C LEU A 190 4.24 6.87 6.41
N ILE A 191 5.50 7.07 6.04
CA ILE A 191 6.10 8.39 5.82
C ILE A 191 6.34 8.60 4.33
N GLY A 192 6.81 7.58 3.63
CA GLY A 192 7.07 7.67 2.19
C GLY A 192 6.85 6.37 1.44
N ILE A 193 6.75 6.50 0.12
CA ILE A 193 6.61 5.41 -0.83
C ILE A 193 7.73 5.53 -1.87
N ALA A 194 8.45 4.45 -2.13
CA ALA A 194 9.69 4.47 -2.92
C ALA A 194 9.48 4.57 -4.44
N THR A 195 9.61 5.78 -5.01
CA THR A 195 9.33 6.07 -6.43
C THR A 195 10.45 5.72 -7.40
N THR A 196 11.71 5.79 -6.98
CA THR A 196 12.86 5.54 -7.86
C THR A 196 13.86 4.56 -7.24
N ASN A 197 14.28 3.59 -8.04
CA ASN A 197 15.33 2.64 -7.66
C ASN A 197 16.65 3.04 -8.35
N GLN A 198 17.52 3.77 -7.64
CA GLN A 198 18.85 4.14 -8.12
C GLN A 198 19.88 2.98 -8.06
N LYS A 199 19.44 1.74 -8.28
CA LYS A 199 20.28 0.53 -8.33
C LYS A 199 21.14 0.36 -7.06
N CYS A 200 20.52 0.57 -5.90
CA CYS A 200 21.07 0.30 -4.57
C CYS A 200 22.34 1.04 -4.11
N LYS A 201 22.89 1.94 -4.91
CA LYS A 201 24.19 2.57 -4.59
C LYS A 201 24.06 3.98 -4.05
N ARG A 202 22.83 4.50 -3.96
CA ARG A 202 22.54 5.93 -3.78
C ARG A 202 21.22 6.12 -3.07
N ALA A 203 21.00 7.35 -2.61
CA ALA A 203 19.72 7.79 -2.07
C ALA A 203 18.61 7.67 -3.11
N SER A 204 17.41 7.36 -2.64
CA SER A 204 16.20 7.25 -3.45
C SER A 204 15.23 8.38 -3.15
N VAL A 205 14.42 8.71 -4.15
CA VAL A 205 13.31 9.66 -4.01
C VAL A 205 12.07 8.91 -3.53
N TYR A 206 11.42 9.45 -2.50
CA TYR A 206 10.19 8.94 -1.96
C TYR A 206 9.06 9.95 -2.16
N THR A 207 7.88 9.47 -2.51
CA THR A 207 6.64 10.25 -2.43
C THR A 207 6.35 10.51 -0.96
N ASP A 208 6.16 11.77 -0.58
CA ASP A 208 5.81 12.17 0.79
C ASP A 208 4.33 11.93 1.06
N VAL A 209 4.02 10.95 1.93
CA VAL A 209 2.63 10.57 2.19
C VAL A 209 1.83 11.67 2.87
N LEU A 210 2.45 12.46 3.76
CA LEU A 210 1.75 13.53 4.48
C LEU A 210 1.27 14.61 3.51
N SER A 211 2.04 14.87 2.44
CA SER A 211 1.69 15.79 1.35
C SER A 211 0.52 15.32 0.47
N HIS A 212 0.10 14.06 0.56
CA HIS A 212 -0.97 13.46 -0.24
C HIS A 212 -2.18 13.01 0.58
N THR A 213 -2.26 13.43 1.84
CA THR A 213 -3.34 13.00 2.75
C THR A 213 -4.73 13.39 2.27
N ASP A 214 -4.88 14.55 1.64
CA ASP A 214 -6.15 14.97 1.03
C ASP A 214 -6.62 14.01 -0.06
N PHE A 215 -5.71 13.57 -0.93
CA PHE A 215 -6.00 12.57 -1.95
C PHE A 215 -6.40 11.24 -1.32
N ILE A 216 -5.62 10.72 -0.38
CA ILE A 216 -5.90 9.46 0.32
C ILE A 216 -7.28 9.49 0.98
N LEU A 217 -7.59 10.57 1.70
CA LEU A 217 -8.88 10.76 2.36
C LEU A 217 -10.03 10.90 1.35
N SER A 218 -9.80 11.56 0.21
CA SER A 218 -10.81 11.67 -0.85
C SER A 218 -11.20 10.31 -1.40
N VAL A 219 -10.22 9.44 -1.66
CA VAL A 219 -10.45 8.08 -2.16
C VAL A 219 -11.14 7.24 -1.10
N TRP A 220 -10.66 7.29 0.14
CA TRP A 220 -11.28 6.57 1.25
C TRP A 220 -12.77 6.91 1.40
N ARG A 221 -13.13 8.19 1.33
CA ARG A 221 -14.53 8.66 1.37
C ARG A 221 -15.35 8.19 0.17
N GLN A 222 -14.75 8.16 -1.03
CA GLN A 222 -15.44 7.70 -2.24
C GLN A 222 -15.72 6.20 -2.17
N TYR A 223 -14.73 5.41 -1.79
CA TYR A 223 -14.80 3.96 -1.70
C TYR A 223 -15.84 3.49 -0.67
N HIS A 224 -15.85 4.12 0.52
CA HIS A 224 -16.83 3.79 1.56
C HIS A 224 -18.26 4.24 1.23
N LYS A 225 -18.43 5.25 0.38
CA LYS A 225 -19.76 5.63 -0.13
C LYS A 225 -20.27 4.63 -1.16
N SER A 226 -19.41 4.09 -2.03
CA SER A 226 -19.82 3.06 -2.99
C SER A 226 -20.22 1.76 -2.34
N GLU A 227 -19.58 1.35 -1.24
CA GLU A 227 -19.95 0.13 -0.49
C GLU A 227 -21.20 0.30 0.39
N ARG A 228 -21.50 1.53 0.83
CA ARG A 228 -22.72 1.86 1.60
C ARG A 228 -23.95 2.15 0.73
N SER A 229 -23.80 2.21 -0.59
CA SER A 229 -24.96 2.12 -1.48
C SER A 229 -25.61 0.76 -1.24
N PRO A 230 -26.92 0.68 -0.95
CA PRO A 230 -27.56 -0.60 -0.78
C PRO A 230 -27.26 -1.44 -2.02
N LYS A 231 -26.61 -2.59 -1.84
CA LYS A 231 -26.73 -3.67 -2.82
C LYS A 231 -28.23 -3.92 -2.88
N THR A 232 -28.88 -3.41 -3.92
CA THR A 232 -30.30 -3.63 -4.16
C THR A 232 -30.48 -5.13 -4.12
N TRP A 233 -31.10 -5.65 -3.06
CA TRP A 233 -31.60 -7.00 -3.08
C TRP A 233 -32.58 -7.04 -4.25
N ASP A 234 -32.27 -7.86 -5.25
CA ASP A 234 -33.15 -8.13 -6.37
C ASP A 234 -34.48 -8.66 -5.81
N LEU A 235 -35.47 -7.78 -5.69
CA LEU A 235 -36.85 -8.09 -5.32
C LEU A 235 -37.60 -8.73 -6.51
N GLN A 236 -36.97 -9.68 -7.20
CA GLN A 236 -37.56 -10.26 -8.39
C GLN A 236 -37.36 -11.76 -8.57
N ASN A 237 -36.98 -12.49 -7.52
CA ASN A 237 -37.05 -13.96 -7.52
C ASN A 237 -37.31 -14.49 -6.11
N ASN A 238 -38.59 -14.55 -5.72
CA ASN A 238 -39.20 -15.62 -4.91
C ASN A 238 -40.59 -15.19 -4.44
N PHE A 239 -41.57 -15.29 -5.34
CA PHE A 239 -42.96 -15.53 -4.96
C PHE A 239 -43.57 -16.41 -6.03
N ASP A 240 -43.24 -17.69 -5.96
CA ASP A 240 -44.17 -18.75 -6.30
C ASP A 240 -43.77 -20.02 -5.55
N VAL A 241 -44.80 -20.75 -5.14
CA VAL A 241 -44.79 -22.08 -4.49
C VAL A 241 -44.62 -22.09 -2.97
N GLU A 242 -45.73 -21.86 -2.24
CA GLU A 242 -46.40 -22.92 -1.45
C GLU A 242 -47.71 -22.37 -0.86
N ASN A 243 -48.80 -22.58 -1.61
CA ASN A 243 -50.16 -22.54 -1.08
C ASN A 243 -50.45 -23.93 -0.49
N THR A 244 -50.23 -24.08 0.82
CA THR A 244 -50.69 -25.25 1.58
C THR A 244 -51.58 -24.76 2.72
N THR A 245 -52.87 -24.95 2.46
CA THR A 245 -54.03 -24.94 3.36
C THR A 245 -53.73 -25.31 4.80
N LEU A 246 -54.08 -24.43 5.75
CA LEU A 246 -54.54 -24.82 7.08
C LEU A 246 -55.71 -23.92 7.51
N ASN A 247 -56.91 -24.47 7.36
CA ASN A 247 -58.09 -24.11 8.14
C ASN A 247 -57.84 -24.49 9.60
N ALA A 248 -58.07 -23.57 10.53
CA ALA A 248 -58.45 -23.91 11.90
C ALA A 248 -59.38 -22.82 12.45
N ASN A 249 -60.60 -23.26 12.73
CA ASN A 249 -61.74 -22.50 13.24
C ASN A 249 -61.46 -21.93 14.64
N SER A 250 -61.97 -20.72 14.87
CA SER A 250 -62.21 -20.17 16.21
C SER A 250 -63.69 -20.33 16.56
N GLU A 251 -64.00 -21.31 17.42
CA GLU A 251 -65.19 -21.30 18.27
C GLU A 251 -64.77 -21.79 19.66
N ASP A 252 -65.40 -21.17 20.67
CA ASP A 252 -65.28 -21.26 22.13
C ASP A 252 -64.21 -20.41 22.84
#